data_AF-A0A3M1CE01-F1
#
_entry.id   AF-A0A3M1CE01-F1
#
_cell.length_a   1.000
_cell.length_b   1.000
_cell.length_c   1.000
_cell.angle_alpha   90.00
_cell.angle_beta   90.00
_cell.angle_gamma   90.00
#
_symmetry.space_group_name_H-M   'P 1'
#
loop_
_entity.id
_entity.type
_entity.pdbx_description
1 polymer ?
#
loop_
_entity_poly.entity_id
_entity_poly.type
_entity_poly.pdbx_seq_one_letter_code
_entity_poly.pdbx_strand_id
1 'polypeptide(L)'
;MTKPGNKPYQIEYLDIVVTTDIPRLPKKMKLRIKRAIEARLTLDPVGLGRPLRYSFTGHRRLRVGDYRMVYRINRQKRKVTIIAIKHRKEIYK
;
A
#
# COMPACT_ATOMS: atom_id res chain seq x y z
N MET A 1 -5.02 -18.90 14.30
CA MET A 1 -6.49 -18.78 14.21
C MET A 1 -6.86 -17.67 13.24
N THR A 2 -7.03 -18.00 11.95
CA THR A 2 -7.65 -17.11 10.96
C THR A 2 -9.16 -17.15 11.20
N LYS A 3 -9.76 -16.01 11.60
CA LYS A 3 -11.22 -15.92 11.79
C LYS A 3 -11.93 -16.27 10.47
N PRO A 4 -12.89 -17.21 10.46
CA PRO A 4 -13.68 -17.50 9.26
C PRO A 4 -14.55 -16.28 8.93
N GLY A 5 -14.50 -15.80 7.68
CA GLY A 5 -15.50 -14.85 7.15
C GLY A 5 -15.01 -13.52 6.57
N ASN A 6 -13.73 -13.16 6.67
CA ASN A 6 -13.28 -11.86 6.15
C ASN A 6 -12.74 -11.97 4.71
N LYS A 7 -13.60 -11.70 3.69
CA LYS A 7 -13.17 -11.65 2.27
C LYS A 7 -11.97 -10.71 2.09
N PRO A 8 -10.92 -11.04 1.32
CA PRO A 8 -9.77 -10.17 1.16
C PRO A 8 -10.16 -8.80 0.57
N TYR A 9 -9.45 -7.74 0.94
CA TYR A 9 -9.60 -6.43 0.30
C TYR A 9 -9.15 -6.50 -1.16
N GLN A 10 -9.92 -5.87 -2.04
CA GLN A 10 -9.53 -5.67 -3.44
C GLN A 10 -8.48 -4.55 -3.53
N ILE A 11 -7.47 -4.76 -4.36
CA ILE A 11 -6.37 -3.80 -4.55
C ILE A 11 -6.52 -3.13 -5.90
N GLU A 12 -6.52 -1.80 -5.89
CA GLU A 12 -6.48 -0.94 -7.07
C GLU A 12 -5.26 -0.05 -7.00
N TYR A 13 -4.79 0.41 -8.15
CA TYR A 13 -3.65 1.31 -8.26
C TYR A 13 -4.10 2.56 -8.99
N LEU A 14 -3.63 3.74 -8.57
CA LEU A 14 -3.73 4.91 -9.43
C LEU A 14 -2.84 4.71 -10.66
N ASP A 15 -3.24 5.27 -11.79
CA ASP A 15 -2.53 5.12 -13.07
C ASP A 15 -1.06 5.55 -12.96
N ILE A 16 -0.77 6.60 -12.20
CA ILE A 16 0.60 7.06 -11.96
C ILE A 16 1.47 5.99 -11.27
N VAL A 17 0.88 5.16 -10.42
CA VAL A 17 1.60 4.08 -9.74
C VAL A 17 1.99 3.00 -10.74
N VAL A 18 1.09 2.64 -11.65
CA VAL A 18 1.31 1.60 -12.66
C VAL A 18 2.28 2.08 -13.74
N THR A 19 2.14 3.31 -14.20
CA THR A 19 2.90 3.88 -15.32
C THR A 19 4.27 4.42 -14.91
N THR A 20 4.44 4.85 -13.65
CA THR A 20 5.65 5.56 -13.21
C THR A 20 6.33 4.88 -12.03
N ASP A 21 5.60 4.66 -10.92
CA ASP A 21 6.24 4.19 -9.70
C ASP A 21 6.73 2.75 -9.82
N ILE A 22 5.85 1.83 -10.24
CA ILE A 22 6.18 0.40 -10.38
C ILE A 22 7.31 0.17 -11.39
N PRO A 23 7.33 0.80 -12.58
CA PRO A 23 8.42 0.67 -13.53
C PRO A 23 9.79 1.05 -12.95
N ARG A 24 9.86 2.13 -12.16
CA ARG A 24 11.10 2.61 -11.52
C ARG A 24 11.64 1.72 -10.40
N LEU A 25 10.85 0.78 -9.89
CA LEU A 25 11.30 -0.14 -8.86
C LEU A 25 12.32 -1.16 -9.40
N PRO A 26 13.39 -1.46 -8.65
CA PRO A 26 14.22 -2.62 -8.92
C PRO A 26 13.41 -3.92 -8.92
N LYS A 27 13.75 -4.91 -9.76
CA LYS A 27 13.02 -6.18 -9.91
C LYS A 27 12.76 -6.88 -8.56
N LYS A 28 13.78 -6.94 -7.69
CA LYS A 28 13.65 -7.52 -6.33
C LYS A 28 12.64 -6.76 -5.47
N MET A 29 12.54 -5.44 -5.63
CA MET A 29 11.59 -4.62 -4.88
C MET A 29 10.16 -4.76 -5.40
N LYS A 30 9.94 -4.92 -6.71
CA LYS A 30 8.61 -5.24 -7.27
C LYS A 30 8.03 -6.49 -6.60
N LEU A 31 8.83 -7.56 -6.51
CA LEU A 31 8.40 -8.80 -5.87
C LEU A 31 8.11 -8.63 -4.37
N ARG A 32 8.97 -7.89 -3.64
CA ARG A 32 8.75 -7.63 -2.20
C ARG A 32 7.49 -6.80 -1.96
N ILE A 33 7.22 -5.82 -2.81
CA ILE A 33 6.01 -5.00 -2.71
C ILE A 33 4.77 -5.83 -3.01
N LYS A 34 4.77 -6.62 -4.09
CA LYS A 34 3.67 -7.54 -4.41
C LYS A 34 3.33 -8.44 -3.22
N ARG A 35 4.33 -9.12 -2.66
CA ARG A 35 4.16 -9.98 -1.47
C ARG A 35 3.65 -9.20 -0.26
N ALA A 36 4.12 -7.97 -0.05
CA ALA A 36 3.66 -7.14 1.06
C ALA A 36 2.19 -6.71 0.89
N ILE A 37 1.73 -6.45 -0.34
CA ILE A 37 0.32 -6.16 -0.63
C ILE A 37 -0.53 -7.40 -0.33
N GLU A 38 -0.15 -8.55 -0.89
CA GLU A 38 -0.87 -9.83 -0.75
C GLU A 38 -0.91 -10.37 0.68
N ALA A 39 0.15 -10.17 1.46
CA ALA A 39 0.24 -10.69 2.82
C ALA A 39 -0.27 -9.72 3.90
N ARG A 40 -0.48 -8.43 3.56
CA ARG A 40 -0.80 -7.40 4.55
C ARG A 40 -2.04 -6.61 4.18
N LEU A 41 -2.07 -6.01 3.00
CA LEU A 41 -3.16 -5.10 2.62
C LEU A 41 -4.46 -5.82 2.24
N THR A 42 -4.38 -7.03 1.70
CA THR A 42 -5.57 -7.86 1.44
C THR A 42 -6.20 -8.37 2.74
N LEU A 43 -5.40 -8.59 3.79
CA LEU A 43 -5.84 -9.18 5.06
C LEU A 43 -6.32 -8.13 6.06
N ASP A 44 -5.48 -7.16 6.37
CA ASP A 44 -5.80 -6.08 7.32
C ASP A 44 -5.05 -4.78 6.94
N PRO A 45 -5.56 -4.03 5.96
CA PRO A 45 -4.94 -2.79 5.54
C PRO A 45 -5.04 -1.70 6.62
N VAL A 46 -5.93 -1.85 7.61
CA VAL A 46 -6.09 -0.88 8.71
C VAL A 46 -5.02 -1.12 9.76
N GLY A 47 -4.93 -2.33 10.31
CA GLY A 47 -3.98 -2.65 11.38
C GLY A 47 -2.54 -2.80 10.91
N LEU A 48 -2.31 -3.24 9.67
CA LEU A 48 -0.96 -3.51 9.17
C LEU A 48 -0.27 -2.32 8.48
N GLY A 49 -0.93 -1.16 8.42
CA GLY A 49 -0.29 0.08 7.98
C GLY A 49 -0.55 1.25 8.92
N ARG A 50 0.39 2.20 8.90
CA ARG A 50 0.39 3.34 9.81
C ARG A 50 -0.41 4.49 9.22
N PRO A 51 -1.32 5.12 9.98
CA PRO A 51 -2.02 6.31 9.51
C PRO A 51 -1.02 7.44 9.25
N LEU A 52 -1.26 8.21 8.20
CA LEU A 52 -0.62 9.51 8.01
C LEU A 52 -1.40 10.58 8.78
N ARG A 53 -0.69 11.62 9.23
CA ARG A 53 -1.23 12.71 10.06
C ARG A 53 -1.33 14.01 9.26
N TYR A 54 -1.96 15.02 9.85
CA TYR A 54 -2.10 16.37 9.28
C TYR A 54 -2.85 16.36 7.94
N SER A 55 -2.34 17.05 6.92
CA SER A 55 -2.93 17.16 5.58
C SER A 55 -3.14 15.84 4.85
N PHE A 56 -2.54 14.74 5.33
CA PHE A 56 -2.68 13.39 4.77
C PHE A 56 -3.70 12.52 5.52
N THR A 57 -4.59 13.11 6.30
CA THR A 57 -5.70 12.39 6.94
C THR A 57 -6.47 11.54 5.92
N GLY A 58 -6.86 10.34 6.35
CA GLY A 58 -7.49 9.33 5.48
C GLY A 58 -6.51 8.48 4.67
N HIS A 59 -5.21 8.82 4.63
CA HIS A 59 -4.18 8.00 4.00
C HIS A 59 -3.43 7.15 5.03
N ARG A 60 -2.88 6.04 4.56
CA ARG A 60 -2.04 5.14 5.35
C ARG A 60 -0.76 4.83 4.58
N ARG A 61 0.26 4.43 5.33
CA ARG A 61 1.59 4.12 4.84
C ARG A 61 2.02 2.73 5.26
N LEU A 62 2.51 1.95 4.30
CA LEU A 62 3.20 0.69 4.51
C LEU A 62 4.70 0.87 4.18
N ARG A 63 5.57 0.43 5.08
CA ARG A 63 7.02 0.37 4.82
C ARG A 63 7.38 -1.01 4.25
N VAL A 64 8.06 -1.02 3.11
CA VAL A 64 8.60 -2.22 2.48
C VAL A 64 10.08 -1.98 2.16
N GLY A 65 10.96 -2.39 3.08
CA GLY A 65 12.39 -2.05 3.02
C GLY A 65 12.61 -0.53 3.05
N ASP A 66 13.23 -0.01 2.00
CA ASP A 66 13.47 1.43 1.82
C ASP A 66 12.34 2.15 1.08
N TYR A 67 11.33 1.43 0.59
CA TYR A 67 10.19 2.03 -0.08
C TYR A 67 9.04 2.26 0.91
N ARG A 68 8.30 3.34 0.67
CA ARG A 68 7.06 3.65 1.38
C ARG A 68 5.94 3.62 0.35
N MET A 69 4.93 2.82 0.63
CA MET A 69 3.70 2.76 -0.15
C MET A 69 2.62 3.51 0.59
N VAL A 70 2.01 4.49 -0.07
CA VAL A 70 0.88 5.27 0.44
C VAL A 70 -0.40 4.74 -0.21
N TYR A 71 -1.44 4.57 0.60
CA TYR A 71 -2.71 4.03 0.15
C TYR A 71 -3.89 4.59 0.94
N ARG A 72 -5.09 4.45 0.39
CA ARG A 72 -6.37 4.73 1.07
C ARG A 72 -7.20 3.46 1.17
N ILE A 73 -8.11 3.45 2.13
CA ILE A 73 -9.01 2.32 2.38
C ILE A 73 -10.44 2.81 2.24
N ASN A 74 -11.21 2.18 1.35
CA ASN A 74 -12.66 2.24 1.36
C ASN A 74 -13.19 1.01 2.10
N ARG A 75 -13.57 1.19 3.37
CA ARG A 75 -14.04 0.09 4.24
C ARG A 75 -15.38 -0.48 3.77
N GLN A 76 -16.27 0.36 3.25
CA GLN A 76 -17.59 -0.04 2.76
C GLN A 76 -17.46 -0.96 1.54
N LYS A 77 -16.61 -0.58 0.58
CA LYS A 77 -16.36 -1.36 -0.65
C LYS A 77 -15.29 -2.44 -0.49
N ARG A 78 -14.64 -2.53 0.68
CA ARG A 78 -13.44 -3.35 0.94
C ARG A 78 -12.36 -3.17 -0.14
N LYS A 79 -12.12 -1.92 -0.54
CA LYS A 79 -11.11 -1.56 -1.54
C LYS A 79 -9.94 -0.84 -0.92
N VAL A 80 -8.75 -1.14 -1.41
CA VAL A 80 -7.51 -0.43 -1.09
C VAL A 80 -6.95 0.15 -2.37
N THR A 81 -6.82 1.47 -2.42
CA THR A 81 -6.24 2.17 -3.57
C THR A 81 -4.82 2.57 -3.24
N ILE A 82 -3.85 2.04 -3.98
CA ILE A 82 -2.44 2.41 -3.88
C ILE A 82 -2.23 3.72 -4.63
N ILE A 83 -1.73 4.72 -3.92
CA ILE A 83 -1.64 6.11 -4.40
C ILE A 83 -0.23 6.44 -4.84
N ALA A 84 0.78 5.93 -4.12
CA ALA A 84 2.17 6.16 -4.44
C ALA A 84 3.06 5.06 -3.88
N ILE A 85 4.15 4.75 -4.58
CA ILE A 85 5.25 3.92 -4.09
C ILE A 85 6.55 4.67 -4.32
N LYS A 86 7.11 5.23 -3.25
CA LYS A 86 8.30 6.09 -3.34
C LYS A 86 9.44 5.56 -2.50
N HIS A 87 10.66 5.78 -2.97
CA HIS A 87 11.85 5.49 -2.16
C HIS A 87 11.92 6.49 -0.98
N ARG A 88 12.45 6.06 0.18
CA ARG A 88 12.54 6.92 1.38
C ARG A 88 13.22 8.26 1.14
N LYS A 89 14.20 8.29 0.24
CA LYS A 89 14.99 9.48 -0.06
C LYS A 89 14.21 10.50 -0.89
N GLU A 90 13.15 10.08 -1.59
CA GLU A 90 12.31 10.97 -2.39
C GLU A 90 11.22 11.66 -1.56
N ILE A 91 10.94 11.16 -0.35
CA ILE A 91 9.89 11.71 0.53
C ILE A 91 10.42 12.83 1.42
N TYR A 92 11.73 12.85 1.70
CA TYR A 92 12.39 13.86 2.52
C TYR A 92 13.14 14.91 1.68
N LYS A 93 12.82 14.99 0.39
CA LYS A 93 13.25 16.06 -0.48
C LYS A 93 12.13 17.09 -0.59
#